data_AF-A0AAI8XP29-F1
#
_entry.id   AF-A0AAI8XP29-F1
#
_cell.length_a   1.000
_cell.length_b   1.000
_cell.length_c   1.000
_cell.angle_alpha   90.00
_cell.angle_beta   90.00
_cell.angle_gamma   90.00
#
_symmetry.space_group_name_H-M   'P 1'
#
loop_
_entity.id
_entity.type
_entity.pdbx_description
1 polymer ?
#
loop_
_entity_poly.entity_id
_entity_poly.type
_entity_poly.pdbx_seq_one_letter_code
_entity_poly.pdbx_strand_id
1 'polypeptide(L)'
;MLRASGHPAKMLKPIACAAVVAVPLIGLVACSNQSSDVGGEQTPETSGTATAAALKTALKTADGTTVADASVDFADGYATVTVQTVATGLLSPGFHGLRIHSVGKCESASENGGGADFASAGSPLQVSGHNTYPASGDLTDLQVRPDGAAKLVTTSADFTAEDLRNGQGTALVVEAGPSGGGATSAAGSQERIACGVLAAGTSETTSISTSTSTSTVTTTVVPSAPAGPATSTTTSPPATSSSPTSPSTSTVTITVPSTTVTTTQPPTIPAPPGGPAGG
;
A
#
# COMPACT_ATOMS: atom_id res chain seq x y z
N MET A 1 -17.29 -39.57 -42.38
CA MET A 1 -17.84 -40.59 -41.47
C MET A 1 -18.01 -39.96 -40.10
N LEU A 2 -19.27 -39.92 -39.67
CA LEU A 2 -19.82 -39.19 -38.55
C LEU A 2 -19.67 -40.03 -37.27
N ARG A 3 -19.15 -39.48 -36.17
CA ARG A 3 -19.35 -40.09 -34.85
C ARG A 3 -19.41 -39.01 -33.77
N ALA A 4 -20.63 -38.52 -33.57
CA ALA A 4 -21.04 -37.74 -32.42
C ALA A 4 -21.27 -38.69 -31.23
N SER A 5 -20.66 -38.38 -30.08
CA SER A 5 -20.86 -39.10 -28.81
C SER A 5 -21.54 -38.14 -27.84
N GLY A 6 -22.87 -38.25 -27.76
CA GLY A 6 -23.69 -37.49 -26.82
C GLY A 6 -23.47 -37.96 -25.38
N HIS A 7 -23.30 -37.01 -24.47
CA HIS A 7 -23.37 -37.24 -23.03
C HIS A 7 -24.82 -36.95 -22.55
N PRO A 8 -25.41 -37.80 -21.69
CA PRO A 8 -26.75 -37.58 -21.18
C PRO A 8 -26.80 -36.42 -20.18
N ALA A 9 -27.61 -35.42 -20.50
CA ALA A 9 -27.97 -34.30 -19.62
C ALA A 9 -28.75 -34.82 -18.39
N LYS A 10 -28.18 -34.68 -17.20
CA LYS A 10 -28.91 -34.87 -15.94
C LYS A 10 -29.74 -33.62 -15.64
N MET A 11 -31.05 -33.75 -15.82
CA MET A 11 -32.07 -32.81 -15.34
C MET A 11 -32.04 -32.73 -13.81
N LEU A 12 -31.71 -31.57 -13.26
CA LEU A 12 -31.99 -31.23 -11.86
C LEU A 12 -33.17 -30.27 -11.81
N LYS A 13 -34.25 -30.67 -11.13
CA LYS A 13 -35.50 -29.91 -11.00
C LYS A 13 -35.30 -28.66 -10.13
N PRO A 14 -36.02 -27.55 -10.40
CA PRO A 14 -36.04 -26.39 -9.52
C PRO A 14 -36.96 -26.65 -8.32
N ILE A 15 -36.45 -26.40 -7.11
CA ILE A 15 -37.27 -26.28 -5.90
C ILE A 15 -37.61 -24.80 -5.75
N ALA A 16 -38.86 -24.47 -6.07
CA ALA A 16 -39.46 -23.19 -5.74
C ALA A 16 -39.92 -23.23 -4.27
N CYS A 17 -39.35 -22.37 -3.43
CA CYS A 17 -39.94 -22.03 -2.14
C CYS A 17 -40.39 -20.57 -2.20
N ALA A 18 -41.68 -20.38 -2.46
CA ALA A 18 -42.37 -19.12 -2.23
C ALA A 18 -42.60 -18.96 -0.73
N ALA A 19 -42.15 -17.85 -0.15
CA ALA A 19 -42.57 -17.41 1.17
C ALA A 19 -42.97 -15.93 1.10
N VAL A 20 -44.27 -15.71 1.21
CA VAL A 20 -44.96 -14.44 1.32
C VAL A 20 -45.00 -14.05 2.80
N VAL A 21 -44.47 -12.89 3.19
CA VAL A 21 -44.75 -12.21 4.47
C VAL A 21 -44.62 -10.70 4.22
N ALA A 22 -45.72 -10.01 3.92
CA ALA A 22 -46.55 -9.23 4.84
C ALA A 22 -45.88 -7.95 5.37
N VAL A 23 -46.31 -6.83 4.77
CA VAL A 23 -46.05 -5.43 5.13
C VAL A 23 -46.84 -5.05 6.39
N PRO A 24 -46.30 -4.19 7.27
CA PRO A 24 -47.12 -3.22 7.97
C PRO A 24 -46.72 -1.78 7.60
N LEU A 25 -47.71 -1.06 7.04
CA LEU A 25 -47.77 0.40 7.05
C LEU A 25 -47.95 0.87 8.50
N ILE A 26 -47.11 1.79 8.95
CA ILE A 26 -47.42 2.69 10.06
C ILE A 26 -47.18 4.12 9.54
N GLY A 27 -48.23 4.93 9.61
CA GLY A 27 -48.24 6.30 9.12
C GLY A 27 -48.04 7.36 10.20
N LEU A 28 -47.93 8.59 9.67
CA LEU A 28 -48.17 9.91 10.25
C LEU A 28 -47.31 10.37 11.43
N VAL A 29 -46.46 11.38 11.18
CA VAL A 29 -46.57 12.69 11.86
C VAL A 29 -46.14 13.76 10.86
N ALA A 30 -47.04 14.72 10.65
CA ALA A 30 -46.79 15.99 9.98
C ALA A 30 -46.29 17.01 11.01
N CYS A 31 -45.23 17.74 10.68
CA CYS A 31 -44.95 19.07 11.22
C CYS A 31 -44.56 19.97 10.05
N SER A 32 -45.49 20.84 9.63
CA SER A 32 -45.20 21.98 8.77
C SER A 32 -45.16 23.22 9.65
N ASN A 33 -43.97 23.74 9.91
CA ASN A 33 -43.77 25.14 10.30
C ASN A 33 -42.53 25.65 9.56
N GLN A 34 -42.78 26.49 8.55
CA GLN A 34 -41.76 27.28 7.89
C GLN A 34 -41.16 28.28 8.88
N SER A 35 -39.83 28.32 8.94
CA SER A 35 -39.06 29.55 9.12
C SER A 35 -37.83 29.43 8.23
N SER A 36 -37.74 30.32 7.24
CA SER A 36 -36.56 30.54 6.42
C SER A 36 -35.49 31.24 7.25
N ASP A 37 -34.26 30.71 7.31
CA ASP A 37 -33.02 31.50 7.23
C ASP A 37 -31.77 30.58 7.11
N VAL A 38 -30.98 30.83 6.06
CA VAL A 38 -29.52 30.66 5.87
C VAL A 38 -28.80 29.40 6.35
N GLY A 39 -28.22 28.65 5.40
CA GLY A 39 -26.90 28.02 5.59
C GLY A 39 -26.72 26.59 5.07
N GLY A 40 -25.87 26.44 4.05
CA GLY A 40 -25.06 25.24 3.82
C GLY A 40 -25.73 24.06 3.12
N GLU A 41 -25.42 23.90 1.85
CA GLU A 41 -25.62 22.66 1.09
C GLU A 41 -24.84 21.51 1.77
N GLN A 42 -25.50 20.74 2.64
CA GLN A 42 -25.00 19.44 3.09
C GLN A 42 -25.71 18.34 2.30
N THR A 43 -25.00 17.85 1.29
CA THR A 43 -25.26 16.56 0.64
C THR A 43 -25.48 15.48 1.71
N PRO A 44 -26.50 14.61 1.56
CA PRO A 44 -26.67 13.49 2.47
C PRO A 44 -25.49 12.53 2.29
N GLU A 45 -24.63 12.44 3.29
CA GLU A 45 -23.64 11.36 3.37
C GLU A 45 -24.40 10.04 3.54
N THR A 46 -24.54 9.36 2.41
CA THR A 46 -24.77 7.92 2.38
C THR A 46 -23.57 7.29 3.09
N SER A 47 -23.79 6.75 4.29
CA SER A 47 -22.88 5.80 4.91
C SER A 47 -22.84 4.55 4.04
N GLY A 48 -22.05 4.62 2.96
CA GLY A 48 -21.65 3.47 2.17
C GLY A 48 -20.63 2.67 2.96
N THR A 49 -20.85 1.36 3.06
CA THR A 49 -19.83 0.39 3.41
C THR A 49 -18.50 0.79 2.76
N ALA A 50 -17.44 0.93 3.57
CA ALA A 50 -16.11 1.24 3.09
C ALA A 50 -15.73 0.25 1.99
N THR A 51 -15.81 0.70 0.74
CA THR A 51 -15.31 -0.06 -0.40
C THR A 51 -13.80 -0.14 -0.18
N ALA A 52 -13.26 -1.35 -0.13
CA ALA A 52 -11.83 -1.55 -0.02
C ALA A 52 -11.14 -0.68 -1.07
N ALA A 53 -10.26 0.23 -0.64
CA ALA A 53 -9.63 1.18 -1.54
C ALA A 53 -8.88 0.42 -2.65
N ALA A 54 -9.11 0.86 -3.89
CA ALA A 54 -8.47 0.31 -5.08
C ALA A 54 -6.94 0.27 -4.95
N LEU A 55 -6.32 -0.82 -5.39
CA LEU A 55 -4.86 -0.91 -5.50
C LEU A 55 -4.45 -0.26 -6.82
N LYS A 56 -3.49 0.66 -6.80
CA LYS A 56 -3.01 1.37 -7.99
C LYS A 56 -1.50 1.31 -8.05
N THR A 57 -0.96 1.18 -9.25
CA THR A 57 0.49 1.16 -9.46
C THR A 57 0.87 1.68 -10.83
N ALA A 58 2.08 2.24 -10.92
CA ALA A 58 2.72 2.57 -12.18
C ALA A 58 3.65 1.41 -12.56
N LEU A 59 3.46 0.87 -13.77
CA LEU A 59 4.32 -0.16 -14.34
C LEU A 59 5.56 0.50 -14.93
N LYS A 60 6.74 0.07 -14.49
CA LYS A 60 8.03 0.63 -14.90
C LYS A 60 8.93 -0.41 -15.53
N THR A 61 9.71 -0.01 -16.53
CA THR A 61 10.83 -0.81 -17.06
C THR A 61 11.99 -0.86 -16.08
N ALA A 62 12.98 -1.73 -16.34
CA ALA A 62 14.17 -1.88 -15.51
C ALA A 62 14.96 -0.57 -15.33
N ASP A 63 14.91 0.30 -16.34
CA ASP A 63 15.54 1.63 -16.32
C ASP A 63 14.70 2.68 -15.56
N GLY A 64 13.56 2.28 -14.98
CA GLY A 64 12.67 3.15 -14.21
C GLY A 64 11.67 3.95 -15.04
N THR A 65 11.64 3.77 -16.36
CA THR A 65 10.68 4.46 -17.25
C THR A 65 9.27 3.94 -17.02
N THR A 66 8.31 4.82 -16.75
CA THR A 66 6.90 4.43 -16.58
C THR A 66 6.27 4.16 -17.95
N VAL A 67 5.70 2.98 -18.14
CA VAL A 67 5.11 2.53 -19.42
C VAL A 67 3.59 2.48 -19.39
N ALA A 68 3.00 2.21 -18.23
CA ALA A 68 1.56 2.09 -18.04
C ALA A 68 1.15 2.36 -16.59
N ASP A 69 -0.09 2.78 -16.38
CA ASP A 69 -0.74 2.77 -15.08
C ASP A 69 -1.67 1.56 -14.99
N ALA A 70 -1.80 1.01 -13.78
CA ALA A 70 -2.69 -0.10 -13.49
C ALA A 70 -3.52 0.15 -12.23
N SER A 71 -4.76 -0.34 -12.22
CA SER A 71 -5.61 -0.43 -11.04
C SER A 71 -6.25 -1.80 -10.88
N VAL A 72 -6.49 -2.19 -9.64
CA VAL A 72 -7.29 -3.35 -9.27
C VAL A 72 -8.37 -2.88 -8.30
N ASP A 73 -9.60 -2.94 -8.77
CA ASP A 73 -10.80 -2.51 -8.06
C ASP A 73 -11.63 -3.74 -7.70
N PHE A 74 -12.05 -3.88 -6.45
CA PHE A 74 -12.82 -5.03 -5.98
C PHE A 74 -14.27 -4.64 -5.73
N ALA A 75 -15.18 -5.28 -6.45
CA ALA A 75 -16.62 -5.08 -6.32
C ALA A 75 -17.35 -6.37 -6.70
N ASP A 76 -18.56 -6.56 -6.16
CA ASP A 76 -19.47 -7.65 -6.57
C ASP A 76 -18.86 -9.07 -6.56
N GLY A 77 -17.86 -9.29 -5.70
CA GLY A 77 -17.20 -10.59 -5.53
C GLY A 77 -16.08 -10.90 -6.54
N TYR A 78 -15.63 -9.95 -7.35
CA TYR A 78 -14.51 -10.11 -8.27
C TYR A 78 -13.62 -8.85 -8.34
N ALA A 79 -12.42 -9.01 -8.91
CA ALA A 79 -11.49 -7.94 -9.22
C ALA A 79 -11.73 -7.43 -10.63
N THR A 80 -11.76 -6.10 -10.83
CA THR A 80 -11.64 -5.44 -12.12
C THR A 80 -10.22 -4.88 -12.23
N VAL A 81 -9.45 -5.39 -13.20
CA VAL A 81 -8.08 -4.96 -13.47
C VAL A 81 -8.09 -4.05 -14.70
N THR A 82 -7.61 -2.82 -14.53
CA THR A 82 -7.40 -1.88 -15.63
C THR A 82 -5.91 -1.65 -15.83
N VAL A 83 -5.42 -1.73 -17.06
CA VAL A 83 -4.04 -1.37 -17.43
C VAL A 83 -4.08 -0.46 -18.65
N GLN A 84 -3.37 0.68 -18.60
CA GLN A 84 -3.33 1.63 -19.71
C GLN A 84 -1.93 2.23 -19.87
N THR A 85 -1.42 2.24 -21.11
CA THR A 85 -0.14 2.87 -21.42
C THR A 85 -0.19 4.38 -21.18
N VAL A 86 0.85 4.94 -20.57
CA VAL A 86 0.94 6.39 -20.30
C VAL A 86 1.29 7.21 -21.53
N ALA A 87 1.95 6.59 -22.52
CA ALA A 87 2.26 7.17 -23.82
C ALA A 87 2.39 6.07 -24.88
N THR A 88 2.34 6.48 -26.14
CA THR A 88 2.60 5.63 -27.31
C THR A 88 4.07 5.28 -27.46
N GLY A 89 4.35 4.11 -28.03
CA GLY A 89 5.70 3.69 -28.42
C GLY A 89 6.63 3.27 -27.27
N LEU A 90 6.11 3.16 -26.05
CA LEU A 90 6.87 2.69 -24.88
C LEU A 90 6.92 1.16 -24.77
N LEU A 91 5.95 0.47 -25.37
CA LEU A 91 5.91 -0.98 -25.51
C LEU A 91 5.86 -1.34 -26.99
N SER A 92 6.47 -2.48 -27.35
CA SER A 92 6.41 -3.00 -28.72
C SER A 92 4.99 -3.36 -29.11
N PRO A 93 4.57 -3.21 -30.39
CA PRO A 93 3.29 -3.73 -30.85
C PRO A 93 3.21 -5.26 -30.69
N GLY A 94 2.09 -5.77 -30.17
CA GLY A 94 1.90 -7.21 -29.94
C GLY A 94 1.12 -7.53 -28.67
N PHE A 95 0.99 -8.83 -28.38
CA PHE A 95 0.44 -9.32 -27.11
C PHE A 95 1.53 -9.42 -26.06
N HIS A 96 1.27 -8.85 -24.90
CA HIS A 96 2.12 -8.91 -23.72
C HIS A 96 1.40 -9.66 -22.60
N GLY A 97 2.03 -10.69 -22.05
CA GLY A 97 1.52 -11.42 -20.90
C GLY A 97 1.37 -10.48 -19.71
N LEU A 98 0.24 -10.57 -19.03
CA LEU A 98 0.00 -9.86 -17.77
C LEU A 98 -0.21 -10.87 -16.66
N ARG A 99 0.51 -10.68 -15.56
CA ARG A 99 0.45 -11.60 -14.44
C ARG A 99 0.75 -10.93 -13.11
N ILE A 100 -0.04 -11.26 -12.10
CA ILE A 100 0.25 -10.90 -10.71
C ILE A 100 1.20 -11.93 -10.12
N HIS A 101 2.29 -11.46 -9.53
CA HIS A 101 3.32 -12.25 -8.87
C HIS A 101 3.23 -12.13 -7.34
N SER A 102 3.75 -13.15 -6.66
CA SER A 102 3.54 -13.40 -5.22
C SER A 102 4.38 -12.53 -4.27
N VAL A 103 5.19 -11.61 -4.79
CA VAL A 103 6.03 -10.73 -3.98
C VAL A 103 5.88 -9.30 -4.49
N GLY A 104 5.62 -8.36 -3.58
CA GLY A 104 5.49 -6.94 -3.84
C GLY A 104 6.82 -6.23 -4.09
N LYS A 105 7.62 -6.73 -5.03
CA LYS A 105 8.93 -6.18 -5.41
C LYS A 105 9.10 -6.15 -6.92
N CYS A 106 9.81 -5.12 -7.38
CA CYS A 106 10.10 -4.86 -8.79
C CYS A 106 11.56 -4.40 -8.95
N GLU A 107 12.51 -5.15 -8.43
CA GLU A 107 13.94 -4.83 -8.56
C GLU A 107 14.44 -5.26 -9.95
N SER A 108 15.17 -4.38 -10.63
CA SER A 108 15.90 -4.69 -11.86
C SER A 108 17.02 -5.70 -11.61
N ALA A 109 17.57 -6.27 -12.69
CA ALA A 109 18.75 -7.12 -12.61
C ALA A 109 19.91 -6.40 -11.94
N SER A 110 20.13 -5.11 -12.23
CA SER A 110 21.19 -4.31 -11.62
C SER A 110 21.04 -4.15 -10.11
N GLU A 111 19.80 -4.05 -9.61
CA GLU A 111 19.50 -3.94 -8.18
C GLU A 111 19.62 -5.29 -7.44
N ASN A 112 19.41 -6.41 -8.16
CA ASN A 112 19.52 -7.77 -7.62
C ASN A 112 20.93 -8.37 -7.71
N GLY A 113 21.92 -7.61 -8.19
CA GLY A 113 23.28 -8.12 -8.40
C GLY A 113 23.45 -8.99 -9.66
N GLY A 114 22.54 -8.85 -10.63
CA GLY A 114 22.49 -9.58 -11.89
C GLY A 114 21.22 -10.41 -12.07
N GLY A 115 21.16 -11.19 -13.15
CA GLY A 115 20.04 -12.08 -13.46
C GLY A 115 18.98 -11.45 -14.38
N ALA A 116 17.75 -11.95 -14.29
CA ALA A 116 16.61 -11.42 -15.05
C ALA A 116 15.95 -10.26 -14.31
N ASP A 117 15.50 -9.25 -15.06
CA ASP A 117 14.74 -8.14 -14.50
C ASP A 117 13.48 -8.64 -13.78
N PHE A 118 13.17 -8.00 -12.66
CA PHE A 118 11.98 -8.25 -11.84
C PHE A 118 11.86 -9.69 -11.33
N ALA A 119 12.95 -10.47 -11.30
CA ALA A 119 12.97 -11.79 -10.69
C ALA A 119 12.52 -11.76 -9.23
N SER A 120 12.73 -10.64 -8.52
CA SER A 120 12.32 -10.46 -7.13
C SER A 120 10.81 -10.38 -6.90
N ALA A 121 10.00 -10.21 -7.95
CA ALA A 121 8.55 -10.37 -7.87
C ALA A 121 8.17 -11.84 -7.55
N GLY A 122 9.09 -12.79 -7.73
CA GLY A 122 8.89 -14.19 -7.40
C GLY A 122 8.06 -14.94 -8.45
N SER A 123 7.33 -15.96 -7.99
CA SER A 123 6.48 -16.81 -8.85
C SER A 123 5.13 -16.13 -9.13
N PRO A 124 4.41 -16.58 -10.18
CA PRO A 124 2.99 -16.25 -10.36
C PRO A 124 2.21 -16.43 -9.04
N LEU A 125 1.29 -15.51 -8.73
CA LEU A 125 0.42 -15.63 -7.56
C LEU A 125 -0.41 -16.90 -7.65
N GLN A 126 -0.38 -17.69 -6.59
CA GLN A 126 -1.25 -18.85 -6.38
C GLN A 126 -1.92 -18.66 -5.02
N VAL A 127 -3.24 -18.44 -5.03
CA VAL A 127 -4.01 -18.29 -3.80
C VAL A 127 -4.05 -19.63 -3.06
N SER A 128 -4.12 -19.58 -1.73
CA SER A 128 -4.10 -20.78 -0.89
C SER A 128 -5.14 -21.81 -1.34
N GLY A 129 -4.70 -23.05 -1.54
CA GLY A 129 -5.56 -24.14 -2.04
C GLY A 129 -5.65 -24.22 -3.57
N HIS A 130 -5.04 -23.29 -4.30
CA HIS A 130 -4.91 -23.33 -5.75
C HIS A 130 -3.46 -23.67 -6.14
N ASN A 131 -3.25 -24.79 -6.83
CA ASN A 131 -1.92 -25.28 -7.24
C ASN A 131 -1.89 -25.78 -8.69
N THR A 132 -2.91 -25.42 -9.47
CA THR A 132 -3.04 -25.77 -10.90
C THR A 132 -2.74 -24.56 -11.79
N TYR A 133 -2.60 -24.81 -13.09
CA TYR A 133 -2.50 -23.78 -14.12
C TYR A 133 -3.82 -23.65 -14.90
N PRO A 134 -4.22 -22.43 -15.31
CA PRO A 134 -3.54 -21.15 -15.12
C PRO A 134 -3.42 -20.76 -13.64
N ALA A 135 -2.36 -20.04 -13.27
CA ALA A 135 -2.16 -19.57 -11.91
C ALA A 135 -3.25 -18.56 -11.53
N SER A 136 -3.56 -18.40 -10.24
CA SER A 136 -4.54 -17.42 -9.78
C SER A 136 -4.22 -15.99 -10.26
N GLY A 137 -2.93 -15.65 -10.38
CA GLY A 137 -2.49 -14.35 -10.87
C GLY A 137 -2.44 -14.19 -12.39
N ASP A 138 -2.77 -15.20 -13.20
CA ASP A 138 -2.76 -15.08 -14.66
C ASP A 138 -3.93 -14.17 -15.11
N LEU A 139 -3.62 -13.17 -15.95
CA LEU A 139 -4.61 -12.23 -16.49
C LEU A 139 -4.67 -12.32 -18.02
N THR A 140 -5.67 -11.65 -18.60
CA THR A 140 -5.75 -11.47 -20.05
C THR A 140 -4.53 -10.70 -20.57
N ASP A 141 -3.96 -11.13 -21.69
CA ASP A 141 -2.84 -10.44 -22.33
C ASP A 141 -3.19 -8.98 -22.72
N LEU A 142 -2.25 -8.07 -22.53
CA LEU A 142 -2.33 -6.69 -23.00
C LEU A 142 -1.98 -6.64 -24.49
N GLN A 143 -2.96 -6.28 -25.33
CA GLN A 143 -2.69 -6.01 -26.75
C GLN A 143 -2.23 -4.56 -26.94
N VAL A 144 -0.96 -4.40 -27.31
CA VAL A 144 -0.39 -3.12 -27.73
C VAL A 144 -0.62 -2.95 -29.23
N ARG A 145 -1.24 -1.82 -29.62
CA ARG A 145 -1.53 -1.48 -31.02
C ARG A 145 -0.25 -1.10 -31.79
N PRO A 146 -0.30 -0.98 -33.13
CA PRO A 146 0.84 -0.55 -33.93
C PRO A 146 1.41 0.83 -33.55
N ASP A 147 0.60 1.73 -33.00
CA ASP A 147 1.05 3.03 -32.48
C ASP A 147 1.68 2.93 -31.09
N GLY A 148 1.73 1.74 -30.48
CA GLY A 148 2.28 1.51 -29.15
C GLY A 148 1.34 1.93 -28.00
N ALA A 149 0.07 2.27 -28.29
CA ALA A 149 -0.93 2.47 -27.26
C ALA A 149 -1.61 1.14 -26.87
N ALA A 150 -1.94 0.99 -25.59
CA ALA A 150 -2.73 -0.14 -25.10
C ALA A 150 -3.67 0.28 -23.98
N LYS A 151 -4.83 -0.39 -23.92
CA LYS A 151 -5.74 -0.34 -22.79
C LYS A 151 -6.40 -1.71 -22.64
N LEU A 152 -6.35 -2.26 -21.44
CA LEU A 152 -7.06 -3.47 -21.05
C LEU A 152 -7.94 -3.15 -19.84
N VAL A 153 -9.16 -3.66 -19.87
CA VAL A 153 -10.02 -3.80 -18.69
C VAL A 153 -10.49 -5.24 -18.69
N THR A 154 -10.16 -5.98 -17.62
CA THR A 154 -10.51 -7.39 -17.47
C THR A 154 -10.97 -7.67 -16.05
N THR A 155 -11.56 -8.84 -15.82
CA THR A 155 -12.06 -9.26 -14.51
C THR A 155 -11.49 -10.61 -14.12
N SER A 156 -11.20 -10.82 -12.84
CA SER A 156 -10.84 -12.13 -12.29
C SER A 156 -11.52 -12.34 -10.95
N ALA A 157 -11.94 -13.57 -10.67
CA ALA A 157 -12.46 -14.00 -9.38
C ALA A 157 -11.48 -14.93 -8.64
N ASP A 158 -10.24 -15.03 -9.13
CA ASP A 158 -9.25 -16.02 -8.68
C ASP A 158 -8.43 -15.54 -7.47
N PHE A 159 -8.62 -14.28 -7.04
CA PHE A 159 -7.98 -13.66 -5.88
C PHE A 159 -8.85 -12.55 -5.28
N THR A 160 -8.66 -12.26 -3.99
CA THR A 160 -9.29 -11.15 -3.28
C THR A 160 -8.31 -9.99 -3.00
N ALA A 161 -8.86 -8.91 -2.45
CA ALA A 161 -8.10 -7.74 -2.02
C ALA A 161 -7.09 -8.07 -0.91
N GLU A 162 -7.43 -9.04 -0.06
CA GLU A 162 -6.58 -9.57 1.01
C GLU A 162 -5.45 -10.42 0.42
N ASP A 163 -5.75 -11.31 -0.53
CA ASP A 163 -4.73 -12.14 -1.19
C ASP A 163 -3.59 -11.30 -1.80
N LEU A 164 -3.94 -10.13 -2.37
CA LEU A 164 -2.95 -9.22 -2.94
C LEU A 164 -2.08 -8.50 -1.90
N ARG A 165 -2.57 -8.31 -0.68
CA ARG A 165 -1.89 -7.56 0.40
C ARG A 165 -1.15 -8.45 1.39
N ASN A 166 -1.55 -9.71 1.51
CA ASN A 166 -1.02 -10.63 2.49
C ASN A 166 0.46 -10.98 2.25
N GLY A 167 1.13 -11.44 3.30
CA GLY A 167 2.51 -11.93 3.23
C GLY A 167 3.50 -10.86 2.73
N GLN A 168 4.19 -11.16 1.63
CA GLN A 168 5.18 -10.24 1.05
C GLN A 168 4.56 -9.24 0.05
N GLY A 169 3.24 -9.13 0.03
CA GLY A 169 2.50 -8.34 -0.95
C GLY A 169 2.59 -8.93 -2.36
N THR A 170 2.16 -8.18 -3.35
CA THR A 170 2.11 -8.63 -4.75
C THR A 170 2.53 -7.55 -5.73
N ALA A 171 2.97 -7.97 -6.92
CA ALA A 171 3.36 -7.08 -8.00
C ALA A 171 2.72 -7.52 -9.32
N LEU A 172 2.32 -6.57 -10.16
CA LEU A 172 1.88 -6.83 -11.53
C LEU A 172 3.08 -6.78 -12.46
N VAL A 173 3.26 -7.82 -13.28
CA VAL A 173 4.35 -7.96 -14.23
C VAL A 173 3.80 -8.01 -15.66
N VAL A 174 4.51 -7.32 -16.56
CA VAL A 174 4.30 -7.36 -18.01
C VAL A 174 5.42 -8.16 -18.65
N GLU A 175 5.06 -9.15 -19.46
CA GLU A 175 6.01 -9.99 -20.20
C GLU A 175 6.20 -9.50 -21.65
N ALA A 176 7.34 -9.80 -22.25
CA ALA A 176 7.70 -9.38 -23.61
C ALA A 176 6.79 -10.00 -24.69
N GLY A 177 6.25 -11.18 -24.43
CA GLY A 177 5.35 -11.89 -25.34
C GLY A 177 4.08 -12.39 -24.63
N PRO A 178 3.23 -13.15 -25.33
CA PRO A 178 1.95 -13.61 -24.80
C PRO A 178 2.12 -14.67 -23.69
N SER A 179 1.16 -14.70 -22.75
CA SER A 179 1.18 -15.60 -21.58
C SER A 179 1.15 -17.09 -21.95
N GLY A 180 0.60 -17.44 -23.11
CA GLY A 180 0.46 -18.82 -23.62
C GLY A 180 1.71 -19.44 -24.24
N GLY A 181 2.85 -18.73 -24.30
CA GLY A 181 4.09 -19.31 -24.79
C GLY A 181 4.14 -19.46 -26.31
N GLY A 182 4.31 -18.35 -27.03
CA GLY A 182 4.72 -18.35 -28.44
C GLY A 182 6.18 -17.93 -28.53
N ALA A 183 7.12 -18.90 -28.51
CA ALA A 183 8.55 -18.62 -28.58
C ALA A 183 9.03 -18.45 -30.03
N THR A 184 9.42 -17.22 -30.41
CA THR A 184 10.25 -16.99 -31.61
C THR A 184 11.60 -16.35 -31.30
N SER A 185 11.96 -16.16 -30.02
CA SER A 185 13.26 -15.62 -29.61
C SER A 185 13.80 -16.31 -28.36
N ALA A 186 15.13 -16.35 -28.22
CA ALA A 186 15.85 -17.02 -27.14
C ALA A 186 15.63 -16.41 -25.73
N ALA A 187 14.99 -15.23 -25.65
CA ALA A 187 14.54 -14.60 -24.40
C ALA A 187 13.11 -15.00 -24.00
N GLY A 188 12.37 -15.67 -24.90
CA GLY A 188 11.04 -16.23 -24.63
C GLY A 188 9.96 -15.18 -24.38
N SER A 189 8.70 -15.59 -24.50
CA SER A 189 7.54 -14.78 -24.13
C SER A 189 7.43 -14.47 -22.63
N GLN A 190 8.40 -14.90 -21.82
CA GLN A 190 8.41 -14.83 -20.35
C GLN A 190 9.42 -13.81 -19.80
N GLU A 191 10.15 -13.11 -20.68
CA GLU A 191 10.99 -11.98 -20.27
C GLU A 191 10.13 -10.90 -19.65
N ARG A 192 10.44 -10.47 -18.43
CA ARG A 192 9.68 -9.47 -17.67
C ARG A 192 10.18 -8.08 -18.07
N ILE A 193 9.34 -7.31 -18.76
CA ILE A 193 9.74 -6.02 -19.35
C ILE A 193 9.24 -4.81 -18.56
N ALA A 194 8.21 -4.99 -17.73
CA ALA A 194 7.77 -3.96 -16.79
C ALA A 194 7.15 -4.58 -15.54
N CYS A 195 7.23 -3.86 -14.42
CA CYS A 195 6.69 -4.28 -13.14
C CYS A 195 6.13 -3.09 -12.35
N GLY A 196 5.07 -3.31 -11.58
CA GLY A 196 4.56 -2.36 -10.61
C GLY A 196 4.06 -3.07 -9.35
N VAL A 197 4.51 -2.60 -8.19
CA VAL A 197 4.09 -3.15 -6.89
C VAL A 197 2.63 -2.78 -6.64
N LEU A 198 1.76 -3.77 -6.45
CA LEU A 198 0.35 -3.58 -6.09
C LEU A 198 0.21 -3.38 -4.58
N ALA A 199 0.88 -4.22 -3.80
CA ALA A 199 1.03 -4.06 -2.36
C ALA A 199 2.45 -4.44 -1.97
N ALA A 200 3.10 -3.61 -1.17
CA ALA A 200 4.36 -3.99 -0.56
C ALA A 200 4.09 -4.92 0.62
N GLY A 201 4.94 -5.93 0.81
CA GLY A 201 4.89 -6.76 2.00
C GLY A 201 5.09 -5.91 3.24
N THR A 202 4.11 -5.90 4.14
CA THR A 202 4.38 -5.54 5.53
C THR A 202 5.11 -6.73 6.13
N SER A 203 6.42 -6.61 6.34
CA SER A 203 7.16 -7.58 7.15
C SER A 203 6.45 -7.72 8.50
N GLU A 204 5.70 -8.80 8.69
CA GLU A 204 5.21 -9.21 9.98
C GLU A 204 6.42 -9.73 10.78
N THR A 205 7.21 -8.80 11.32
CA THR A 205 8.09 -8.88 12.50
C THR A 205 8.80 -7.53 12.63
N THR A 206 8.19 -6.62 13.38
CA THR A 206 8.94 -5.61 14.13
C THR A 206 8.44 -5.69 15.55
N SER A 207 9.13 -6.48 16.37
CA SER A 207 8.95 -6.45 17.82
C SER A 207 9.43 -5.08 18.32
N ILE A 208 8.50 -4.15 18.49
CA ILE A 208 8.76 -2.86 19.11
C ILE A 208 8.90 -3.13 20.62
N SER A 209 10.13 -3.33 21.08
CA SER A 209 10.42 -3.30 22.53
C SER A 209 10.63 -1.85 22.96
N THR A 210 9.59 -1.27 23.55
CA THR A 210 9.65 0.06 24.17
C THR A 210 10.44 -0.03 25.48
N SER A 211 11.65 0.55 25.52
CA SER A 211 12.42 0.70 26.75
C SER A 211 12.45 2.17 27.17
N THR A 212 11.83 2.47 28.32
CA THR A 212 11.78 3.81 28.92
C THR A 212 13.03 4.07 29.74
N SER A 213 13.88 5.02 29.34
CA SER A 213 14.98 5.52 30.18
C SER A 213 14.68 6.92 30.69
N THR A 214 14.81 7.10 32.01
CA THR A 214 14.62 8.39 32.69
C THR A 214 15.99 9.05 32.88
N SER A 215 16.16 10.28 32.41
CA SER A 215 17.34 11.11 32.71
C SER A 215 16.91 12.42 33.35
N THR A 216 17.46 12.70 34.52
CA THR A 216 17.15 13.88 35.33
C THR A 216 18.09 15.01 34.95
N VAL A 217 17.55 16.12 34.44
CA VAL A 217 18.35 17.34 34.16
C VAL A 217 17.98 18.38 35.21
N THR A 218 18.98 18.81 35.99
CA THR A 218 18.84 19.88 36.98
C THR A 218 19.32 21.19 36.37
N THR A 219 18.40 22.14 36.18
CA THR A 219 18.76 23.49 35.70
C THR A 219 18.52 24.50 36.81
N THR A 220 19.58 25.17 37.24
CA THR A 220 19.54 26.23 38.24
C THR A 220 19.24 27.57 37.56
N VAL A 221 18.06 28.14 37.80
CA VAL A 221 17.71 29.49 37.34
C VAL A 221 18.11 30.52 38.40
N VAL A 222 18.92 31.49 38.00
CA VAL A 222 19.32 32.65 38.81
C VAL A 222 18.29 33.77 38.59
N PRO A 223 17.63 34.29 39.63
CA PRO A 223 16.68 35.40 39.46
C PRO A 223 17.42 36.69 39.08
N SER A 224 16.95 37.36 38.03
CA SER A 224 17.42 38.69 37.63
C SER A 224 16.94 39.77 38.60
N ALA A 225 17.84 40.69 38.95
CA ALA A 225 17.61 41.80 39.87
C ALA A 225 16.56 42.80 39.33
N PRO A 226 15.74 43.42 40.21
CA PRO A 226 14.77 44.42 39.79
C PRO A 226 15.43 45.75 39.39
N ALA A 227 14.96 46.33 38.29
CA ALA A 227 15.37 47.65 37.81
C ALA A 227 14.82 48.77 38.73
N GLY A 228 15.71 49.64 39.21
CA GLY A 228 15.35 50.78 40.06
C GLY A 228 14.69 51.94 39.29
N PRO A 229 14.03 52.90 39.98
CA PRO A 229 13.30 54.00 39.36
C PRO A 229 14.21 55.15 38.92
N ALA A 230 13.80 55.85 37.85
CA ALA A 230 14.46 57.04 37.32
C ALA A 230 14.11 58.31 38.11
N THR A 231 15.12 59.13 38.44
CA THR A 231 14.94 60.51 38.93
C THR A 231 16.08 61.42 38.46
N SER A 232 15.71 62.64 38.08
CA SER A 232 16.51 63.70 37.45
C SER A 232 17.20 64.67 38.42
N THR A 233 18.36 65.18 37.96
CA THR A 233 19.02 66.50 38.21
C THR A 233 19.60 66.89 39.59
N THR A 234 20.85 67.40 39.51
CA THR A 234 21.53 68.48 40.29
C THR A 234 22.54 68.12 41.41
N THR A 235 23.81 68.47 41.12
CA THR A 235 24.93 69.02 41.92
C THR A 235 25.29 68.52 43.35
N SER A 236 26.59 68.15 43.48
CA SER A 236 27.49 68.09 44.65
C SER A 236 27.52 66.87 45.61
N PRO A 237 28.70 66.57 46.24
CA PRO A 237 29.01 65.30 46.92
C PRO A 237 29.04 65.43 48.47
N PRO A 238 29.59 64.48 49.27
CA PRO A 238 29.57 63.00 49.24
C PRO A 238 29.04 62.40 50.59
N ALA A 239 28.87 61.07 50.65
CA ALA A 239 29.36 60.18 51.74
C ALA A 239 28.44 58.96 52.04
N THR A 240 29.08 57.78 51.98
CA THR A 240 28.98 56.60 52.87
C THR A 240 27.70 55.73 52.99
N SER A 241 27.91 54.45 52.63
CA SER A 241 27.70 53.22 53.44
C SER A 241 26.29 52.69 53.75
N SER A 242 25.98 51.48 53.28
CA SER A 242 25.43 50.29 54.00
C SER A 242 24.84 49.26 53.00
N SER A 243 25.48 48.10 52.80
CA SER A 243 25.26 46.76 53.42
C SER A 243 24.26 45.86 52.65
N PRO A 244 24.57 44.56 52.37
CA PRO A 244 23.80 43.75 51.43
C PRO A 244 22.71 42.89 52.10
N THR A 245 21.62 42.62 51.36
CA THR A 245 20.56 41.67 51.70
C THR A 245 20.71 40.39 50.86
N SER A 246 20.75 39.21 51.49
CA SER A 246 20.80 37.91 50.80
C SER A 246 19.41 37.49 50.31
N PRO A 247 19.26 37.01 49.05
CA PRO A 247 18.01 36.41 48.58
C PRO A 247 17.95 34.89 48.83
N SER A 248 16.75 34.37 49.10
CA SER A 248 16.44 32.93 49.23
C SER A 248 16.11 32.30 47.87
N THR A 249 16.59 31.07 47.65
CA THR A 249 16.40 30.28 46.41
C THR A 249 15.22 29.32 46.54
N SER A 250 14.41 29.18 45.48
CA SER A 250 13.40 28.12 45.35
C SER A 250 13.70 27.26 44.12
N THR A 251 13.62 25.93 44.26
CA THR A 251 13.90 24.94 43.21
C THR A 251 12.60 24.37 42.67
N VAL A 252 12.46 24.28 41.35
CA VAL A 252 11.33 23.63 40.69
C VAL A 252 11.84 22.44 39.88
N THR A 253 11.26 21.27 40.11
CA THR A 253 11.57 20.03 39.38
C THR A 253 10.58 19.85 38.24
N ILE A 254 11.07 19.72 37.01
CA ILE A 254 10.24 19.46 35.83
C ILE A 254 10.66 18.12 35.24
N THR A 255 9.72 17.18 35.15
CA THR A 255 9.92 15.87 34.51
C THR A 255 9.46 15.96 33.06
N VAL A 256 10.38 15.76 32.12
CA VAL A 256 10.07 15.77 30.68
C VAL A 256 10.24 14.34 30.15
N PRO A 257 9.18 13.68 29.65
CA PRO A 257 9.31 12.37 29.00
C PRO A 257 9.99 12.54 27.64
N SER A 258 11.01 11.73 27.37
CA SER A 258 11.66 11.64 26.05
C SER A 258 11.56 10.21 25.54
N THR A 259 11.12 10.06 24.29
CA THR A 259 11.01 8.78 23.58
C THR A 259 12.21 8.62 22.65
N THR A 260 13.09 7.66 22.93
CA THR A 260 14.19 7.30 22.03
C THR A 260 13.85 6.00 21.31
N VAL A 261 13.84 6.04 19.97
CA VAL A 261 13.67 4.85 19.13
C VAL A 261 15.05 4.26 18.86
N THR A 262 15.33 3.08 19.41
CA THR A 262 16.58 2.35 19.13
C THR A 262 16.29 1.21 18.16
N THR A 263 16.82 1.30 16.95
CA THR A 263 16.80 0.22 15.96
C THR A 263 17.88 -0.81 16.31
N THR A 264 17.51 -1.90 16.97
CA THR A 264 18.40 -3.06 17.10
C THR A 264 18.35 -3.89 15.82
N GLN A 265 19.50 -4.03 15.16
CA GLN A 265 19.68 -4.95 14.03
C GLN A 265 19.34 -6.39 14.47
N PRO A 266 18.55 -7.16 13.71
CA PRO A 266 18.30 -8.56 14.02
C PRO A 266 19.62 -9.35 14.06
N PRO A 267 19.76 -10.37 14.92
CA PRO A 267 20.97 -11.16 15.00
C PRO A 267 21.28 -11.79 13.64
N THR A 268 22.48 -11.55 13.13
CA THR A 268 23.00 -12.21 11.94
C THR A 268 23.03 -13.72 12.20
N ILE A 269 22.14 -14.47 11.56
CA ILE A 269 22.16 -15.93 11.57
C ILE A 269 23.44 -16.36 10.82
N PRO A 270 24.37 -17.10 11.45
CA PRO A 270 25.55 -17.62 10.76
C PRO A 270 25.11 -18.54 9.61
N ALA A 271 25.75 -18.39 8.45
CA ALA A 271 25.52 -19.26 7.31
C ALA A 271 25.76 -20.74 7.72
N PRO A 272 24.88 -21.69 7.30
CA PRO A 272 25.12 -23.10 7.54
C PRO A 272 26.44 -23.52 6.86
N PRO A 273 27.25 -24.40 7.49
CA PRO A 273 28.48 -24.89 6.90
C PRO A 273 28.18 -25.57 5.57
N GLY A 274 28.89 -25.15 4.52
CA GLY A 274 28.74 -25.67 3.17
C GLY A 274 28.87 -27.19 3.12
N GLY A 275 27.86 -27.85 2.54
CA GLY A 275 27.91 -29.27 2.25
C GLY A 275 29.02 -29.59 1.23
N PRO A 276 29.54 -30.83 1.24
CA PRO A 276 30.68 -31.22 0.41
C PRO A 276 30.34 -31.12 -1.07
N ALA A 277 31.25 -30.51 -1.83
CA ALA A 277 31.25 -30.52 -3.28
C ALA A 277 31.32 -31.97 -3.78
N GLY A 278 30.26 -32.43 -4.44
CA GLY A 278 30.25 -33.70 -5.17
C GLY A 278 31.13 -33.59 -6.42
N GLY A 279 31.98 -34.59 -6.61
CA GLY A 279 32.73 -34.81 -7.85
C GLY A 279 31.95 -35.53 -8.92
#